data_AF-A0A7S1AK17-F1
#
_entry.id   AF-A0A7S1AK17-F1
#
_cell.length_a   1.000
_cell.length_b   1.000
_cell.length_c   1.000
_cell.angle_alpha   90.00
_cell.angle_beta   90.00
_cell.angle_gamma   90.00
#
_symmetry.space_group_name_H-M   'P 1'
#
loop_
_entity.id
_entity.type
_entity.pdbx_description
1 polymer ?
#
loop_
_entity_poly.entity_id
_entity_poly.type
_entity_poly.pdbx_seq_one_letter_code
_entity_poly.pdbx_strand_id
1 'polypeptide(L)'
;FGSRIQSFLGSILCVCRDDSASFHVAVAMAVFMSHLFLVTLFGTGVFALNSTMVDLSCPNIYACEGFGGCYEAETSFLKDCMIGKAYVVESLMPKPIFLQTSCLSLGFKILTRTSTGTTVPDPCYGGWASFYATDEDTFWERYPAESFPKTWCPEWRAAVPNCFSAGSINGTQLV
;
A
#
# COMPACT_ATOMS: atom_id res chain seq x y z
N PHE A 1 -1.07 54.40 -20.44
CA PHE A 1 -0.49 54.79 -19.13
C PHE A 1 -0.40 53.54 -18.27
N GLY A 2 0.73 52.98 -17.87
CA GLY A 2 2.14 53.29 -18.08
C GLY A 2 2.94 52.09 -17.53
N SER A 3 3.94 51.66 -18.29
CA SER A 3 4.90 50.62 -17.93
C SER A 3 6.00 51.21 -17.04
N ARG A 4 6.41 50.52 -15.97
CA ARG A 4 7.67 50.73 -15.21
C ARG A 4 8.07 49.34 -14.69
N ILE A 5 9.07 48.64 -15.23
CA ILE A 5 10.52 48.88 -15.17
C ILE A 5 10.98 49.23 -13.75
N GLN A 6 11.45 48.21 -13.02
CA GLN A 6 12.51 48.36 -12.03
C GLN A 6 13.59 47.31 -12.30
N SER A 7 14.60 47.79 -13.01
CA SER A 7 15.92 47.19 -13.12
C SER A 7 16.63 47.39 -11.78
N PHE A 8 17.16 46.33 -11.17
CA PHE A 8 18.18 46.44 -10.14
C PHE A 8 19.51 45.97 -10.73
N LEU A 9 20.32 46.97 -11.04
CA LEU A 9 21.74 46.92 -11.32
C LEU A 9 22.54 46.61 -10.05
N GLY A 10 23.66 45.92 -10.23
CA GLY A 10 24.79 45.88 -9.28
C GLY A 10 24.97 44.49 -8.66
N SER A 11 26.00 43.71 -8.98
CA SER A 11 27.39 44.13 -9.19
C SER A 11 28.11 43.13 -10.09
N ILE A 12 28.66 43.61 -11.20
CA ILE A 12 29.71 42.92 -11.95
C ILE A 12 30.99 43.10 -11.14
N LEU A 13 31.38 42.08 -10.38
CA LEU A 13 32.74 42.00 -9.83
C LEU A 13 33.65 41.58 -10.99
N CYS A 14 34.32 42.55 -11.60
CA CYS A 14 35.50 42.29 -12.40
C CYS A 14 36.62 41.80 -11.46
N VAL A 15 36.91 40.52 -11.47
CA VAL A 15 38.17 39.97 -10.95
C VAL A 15 39.01 39.57 -12.15
N CYS A 16 39.85 40.48 -12.60
CA CYS A 16 40.98 40.15 -13.47
C CYS A 16 42.12 39.68 -12.57
N ARG A 17 42.40 38.38 -12.55
CA ARG A 17 43.71 37.86 -12.17
C ARG A 17 43.91 36.49 -12.80
N ASP A 18 44.93 36.37 -13.65
CA ASP A 18 45.44 35.14 -14.22
C ASP A 18 45.70 34.12 -13.12
N ASP A 19 44.95 33.01 -13.13
CA ASP A 19 45.38 31.68 -12.69
C ASP A 19 44.23 30.69 -12.97
N SER A 20 44.32 30.04 -14.13
CA SER A 20 43.34 29.14 -14.76
C SER A 20 43.01 27.85 -13.97
N ALA A 21 43.50 27.69 -12.74
CA ALA A 21 43.29 26.48 -11.94
C ALA A 21 42.17 26.61 -10.89
N SER A 22 41.89 27.82 -10.39
CA SER A 22 40.97 27.99 -9.24
C SER A 22 39.49 28.05 -9.62
N PHE A 23 39.15 28.34 -10.89
CA PHE A 23 37.76 28.46 -11.35
C PHE A 23 37.03 27.11 -11.44
N HIS A 24 37.76 26.01 -11.65
CA HIS A 24 37.18 24.67 -11.72
C HIS A 24 36.70 24.15 -10.35
N VAL A 25 37.29 24.61 -9.24
CA VAL A 25 36.95 24.12 -7.90
C VAL A 25 35.66 24.75 -7.38
N ALA A 26 35.46 26.05 -7.61
CA ALA A 26 34.28 26.77 -7.11
C ALA A 26 32.97 26.34 -7.82
N VAL A 27 33.04 26.05 -9.13
CA VAL A 27 31.87 25.56 -9.89
C VAL A 27 31.53 24.12 -9.49
N ALA A 28 32.53 23.28 -9.22
CA ALA A 28 32.32 21.90 -8.80
C ALA A 28 31.61 21.79 -7.43
N MET A 29 31.94 22.68 -6.48
CA MET A 29 31.33 22.64 -5.12
C MET A 29 29.86 23.09 -5.11
N ALA A 30 29.46 24.03 -5.97
CA ALA A 30 28.07 24.49 -6.06
C ALA A 30 27.14 23.46 -6.72
N VAL A 31 27.64 22.69 -7.70
CA VAL A 31 26.88 21.62 -8.36
C VAL A 31 26.70 20.42 -7.42
N PHE A 32 27.71 20.09 -6.61
CA PHE A 32 27.64 18.96 -5.68
C PHE A 32 26.64 19.21 -4.53
N MET A 33 26.54 20.45 -4.04
CA MET A 33 25.59 20.84 -2.99
C MET A 33 24.14 20.91 -3.49
N SER A 34 23.88 21.19 -4.78
CA SER A 34 22.51 21.20 -5.33
C SER A 34 21.96 19.78 -5.55
N HIS A 35 22.84 18.82 -5.84
CA HIS A 35 22.45 17.41 -6.03
C HIS A 35 22.23 16.69 -4.70
N LEU A 36 22.95 17.08 -3.64
CA LEU A 36 22.73 16.49 -2.31
C LEU A 36 21.36 16.88 -1.73
N PHE A 37 20.87 18.10 -1.98
CA PHE A 37 19.58 18.57 -1.47
C PHE A 37 18.38 17.91 -2.18
N LEU A 38 18.55 17.57 -3.47
CA LEU A 38 17.53 16.86 -4.25
C LEU A 38 17.40 15.38 -3.86
N VAL A 39 18.49 14.72 -3.44
CA VAL A 39 18.43 13.31 -2.98
C VAL A 39 17.87 13.20 -1.56
N THR A 40 18.05 14.21 -0.70
CA THR A 40 17.46 14.21 0.65
C THR A 40 15.96 14.52 0.68
N LEU A 41 15.37 15.09 -0.39
CA LEU A 41 13.95 15.43 -0.43
C LEU A 41 13.04 14.31 -0.96
N PHE A 42 13.61 13.29 -1.61
CA PHE A 42 12.88 12.10 -2.08
C PHE A 42 13.26 10.82 -1.32
N GLY A 43 14.02 10.95 -0.23
CA GLY A 43 14.37 9.87 0.67
C GLY A 43 13.30 9.64 1.72
N THR A 44 12.73 8.44 1.71
CA THR A 44 12.02 7.79 2.84
C THR A 44 10.70 8.41 3.28
N GLY A 45 9.65 8.07 2.54
CA GLY A 45 8.27 8.21 2.98
C GLY A 45 7.35 7.19 2.32
N VAL A 46 7.82 5.96 2.06
CA VAL A 46 6.88 4.85 1.89
C VAL A 46 6.32 4.57 3.28
N PHE A 47 5.39 5.41 3.73
CA PHE A 47 4.47 4.98 4.77
C PHE A 47 3.74 3.81 4.15
N ALA A 48 4.10 2.61 4.58
CA ALA A 48 3.32 1.42 4.40
C ALA A 48 1.98 1.64 5.12
N LEU A 49 1.11 2.45 4.50
CA LEU A 49 -0.21 2.74 5.02
C LEU A 49 -1.03 1.47 4.83
N ASN A 50 -1.67 1.04 5.92
CA ASN A 50 -2.74 0.06 5.85
C ASN A 50 -3.72 0.55 4.78
N SER A 51 -3.94 -0.30 3.79
CA SER A 51 -4.83 -0.02 2.69
C SER A 51 -5.93 -1.04 2.66
N THR A 52 -7.06 -0.61 2.12
CA THR A 52 -8.16 -1.48 1.80
C THR A 52 -8.04 -1.91 0.35
N MET A 53 -8.19 -3.21 0.08
CA MET A 53 -8.30 -3.78 -1.25
C MET A 53 -9.73 -4.29 -1.49
N VAL A 54 -10.30 -3.84 -2.61
CA VAL A 54 -11.65 -4.17 -3.08
C VAL A 54 -11.61 -4.36 -4.60
N ASP A 55 -12.66 -4.93 -5.19
CA ASP A 55 -12.78 -4.96 -6.65
C ASP A 55 -13.18 -3.60 -7.23
N LEU A 56 -12.70 -3.28 -8.43
CA LEU A 56 -13.08 -2.08 -9.16
C LEU A 56 -14.59 -1.96 -9.39
N SER A 57 -15.32 -3.07 -9.58
CA SER A 57 -16.78 -3.05 -9.72
C SER A 57 -17.53 -3.02 -8.38
N CYS A 58 -16.84 -3.28 -7.27
CA CYS A 58 -17.38 -3.35 -5.92
C CYS A 58 -16.54 -2.49 -4.94
N PRO A 59 -16.36 -1.17 -5.20
CA PRO A 59 -15.55 -0.31 -4.33
C PRO A 59 -16.16 -0.07 -2.95
N ASN A 60 -17.46 -0.32 -2.78
CA ASN A 60 -18.20 -0.24 -1.51
C ASN A 60 -19.47 -1.10 -1.61
N ILE A 61 -20.14 -1.36 -0.47
CA ILE A 61 -21.29 -2.26 -0.41
C ILE A 61 -22.42 -1.94 -1.41
N TYR A 62 -22.65 -0.66 -1.72
CA TYR A 62 -23.72 -0.24 -2.62
C TYR A 62 -23.45 -0.58 -4.09
N ALA A 63 -22.18 -0.78 -4.45
CA ALA A 63 -21.76 -1.11 -5.81
C ALA A 63 -21.65 -2.63 -6.06
N CYS A 64 -21.56 -3.45 -5.01
CA CYS A 64 -21.21 -4.86 -5.11
C CYS A 64 -22.30 -5.79 -5.67
N GLU A 65 -23.41 -5.27 -6.21
CA GLU A 65 -24.55 -6.06 -6.72
C GLU A 65 -24.99 -7.21 -5.76
N GLY A 66 -24.83 -7.00 -4.45
CA GLY A 66 -25.16 -7.97 -3.39
C GLY A 66 -24.02 -8.90 -2.95
N PHE A 67 -22.95 -9.07 -3.73
CA PHE A 67 -21.87 -10.01 -3.40
C PHE A 67 -20.48 -9.44 -3.67
N GLY A 68 -19.67 -9.36 -2.61
CA GLY A 68 -18.31 -8.87 -2.70
C GLY A 68 -17.53 -9.04 -1.41
N GLY A 69 -16.26 -8.68 -1.48
CA GLY A 69 -15.33 -8.75 -0.37
C GLY A 69 -14.50 -7.50 -0.24
N CYS A 70 -13.84 -7.37 0.90
CA CYS A 70 -12.94 -6.28 1.22
C CYS A 70 -11.83 -6.80 2.13
N TYR A 71 -10.57 -6.51 1.80
CA TYR A 71 -9.41 -6.89 2.58
C TYR A 71 -8.71 -5.65 3.15
N GLU A 72 -8.30 -5.71 4.41
CA GLU A 72 -7.41 -4.72 5.02
C GLU A 72 -6.08 -5.37 5.41
N ALA A 73 -4.98 -4.78 4.98
CA ALA A 73 -3.64 -5.10 5.44
C ALA A 73 -2.65 -4.00 5.00
N GLU A 74 -1.37 -4.24 5.24
CA GLU A 74 -0.33 -3.46 4.58
C GLU A 74 -0.42 -3.61 3.05
N THR A 75 -0.29 -2.49 2.34
CA THR A 75 -0.37 -2.48 0.86
C THR A 75 0.59 -3.48 0.20
N SER A 76 1.81 -3.61 0.74
CA SER A 76 2.83 -4.55 0.25
C SER A 76 2.34 -5.99 0.36
N PHE A 77 1.79 -6.39 1.52
CA PHE A 77 1.23 -7.71 1.74
C PHE A 77 0.07 -7.99 0.78
N LEU A 78 -0.88 -7.07 0.62
CA LEU A 78 -2.01 -7.26 -0.30
C LEU A 78 -1.52 -7.47 -1.75
N LYS A 79 -0.57 -6.67 -2.22
CA LYS A 79 -0.03 -6.76 -3.58
C LYS A 79 0.83 -8.00 -3.81
N ASP A 80 1.77 -8.23 -2.91
CA ASP A 80 2.83 -9.22 -3.12
C ASP A 80 2.41 -10.61 -2.67
N CYS A 81 1.43 -10.71 -1.77
CA CYS A 81 1.01 -12.00 -1.19
C CYS A 81 -0.40 -12.43 -1.59
N MET A 82 -1.34 -11.53 -1.82
CA MET A 82 -2.73 -11.92 -2.04
C MET A 82 -3.15 -11.95 -3.51
N ILE A 83 -2.81 -10.91 -4.28
CA ILE A 83 -3.19 -10.81 -5.69
C ILE A 83 -2.57 -11.97 -6.50
N GLY A 84 -3.41 -12.67 -7.27
CA GLY A 84 -3.00 -13.78 -8.15
C GLY A 84 -2.52 -15.04 -7.41
N LYS A 85 -2.83 -15.15 -6.11
CA LYS A 85 -2.38 -16.24 -5.24
C LYS A 85 -3.49 -16.75 -4.34
N ALA A 86 -4.25 -15.85 -3.71
CA ALA A 86 -5.35 -16.21 -2.83
C ALA A 86 -6.64 -16.45 -3.62
N TYR A 87 -7.19 -17.66 -3.56
CA TYR A 87 -8.40 -18.06 -4.30
C TYR A 87 -9.59 -17.12 -4.07
N VAL A 88 -9.83 -16.70 -2.82
CA VAL A 88 -10.93 -15.77 -2.48
C VAL A 88 -10.72 -14.41 -3.15
N VAL A 89 -9.48 -13.92 -3.21
CA VAL A 89 -9.14 -12.66 -3.90
C VAL A 89 -9.35 -12.79 -5.40
N GLU A 90 -8.90 -13.88 -6.02
CA GLU A 90 -9.11 -14.09 -7.46
C GLU A 90 -10.59 -14.17 -7.83
N SER A 91 -11.41 -14.76 -6.96
CA SER A 91 -12.84 -14.92 -7.21
C SER A 91 -13.67 -13.67 -6.92
N LEU A 92 -13.30 -12.88 -5.89
CA LEU A 92 -14.07 -11.70 -5.47
C LEU A 92 -13.53 -10.39 -6.01
N MET A 93 -12.25 -10.35 -6.39
CA MET A 93 -11.53 -9.14 -6.76
C MET A 93 -10.70 -9.34 -8.04
N PRO A 94 -11.33 -9.70 -9.18
CA PRO A 94 -10.62 -9.87 -10.45
C PRO A 94 -9.91 -8.60 -10.94
N LYS A 95 -10.33 -7.40 -10.51
CA LYS A 95 -9.73 -6.10 -10.83
C LYS A 95 -9.50 -5.31 -9.54
N PRO A 96 -8.50 -5.69 -8.71
CA PRO A 96 -8.32 -5.09 -7.40
C PRO A 96 -7.89 -3.63 -7.49
N ILE A 97 -8.47 -2.78 -6.64
CA ILE A 97 -8.04 -1.40 -6.40
C ILE A 97 -7.73 -1.20 -4.92
N PHE A 98 -6.89 -0.21 -4.64
CA PHE A 98 -6.46 0.13 -3.28
C PHE A 98 -7.04 1.48 -2.85
N LEU A 99 -7.65 1.52 -1.68
CA LEU A 99 -8.27 2.71 -1.10
C LEU A 99 -7.65 3.00 0.28
N GLN A 100 -7.47 4.28 0.60
CA GLN A 100 -6.99 4.75 1.89
C GLN A 100 -8.16 4.99 2.85
N THR A 101 -8.86 3.91 3.20
CA THR A 101 -10.02 3.88 4.11
C THR A 101 -10.12 2.49 4.76
N SER A 102 -11.07 2.29 5.66
CA SER A 102 -11.41 0.97 6.21
C SER A 102 -12.55 0.29 5.42
N CYS A 103 -12.56 -1.04 5.38
CA CYS A 103 -13.66 -1.88 4.91
C CYS A 103 -14.98 -1.60 5.66
N LEU A 104 -14.90 -1.37 6.98
CA LEU A 104 -16.07 -0.98 7.77
C LEU A 104 -16.67 0.36 7.29
N SER A 105 -15.82 1.34 7.00
CA SER A 105 -16.27 2.65 6.45
C SER A 105 -16.87 2.52 5.04
N LEU A 106 -16.50 1.49 4.29
CA LEU A 106 -17.10 1.15 2.99
C LEU A 106 -18.39 0.31 3.12
N GLY A 107 -18.80 -0.01 4.35
CA GLY A 107 -20.04 -0.72 4.68
C GLY A 107 -19.93 -2.25 4.68
N PHE A 108 -18.74 -2.82 4.50
CA PHE A 108 -18.54 -4.27 4.60
C PHE A 108 -18.60 -4.72 6.06
N LYS A 109 -18.91 -6.00 6.26
CA LYS A 109 -19.18 -6.61 7.56
C LYS A 109 -18.14 -7.66 7.91
N ILE A 110 -17.84 -7.72 9.21
CA ILE A 110 -17.02 -8.78 9.80
C ILE A 110 -17.79 -10.10 9.72
N LEU A 111 -17.12 -11.19 9.35
CA LEU A 111 -17.69 -12.52 9.43
C LEU A 111 -17.32 -13.16 10.76
N THR A 112 -18.25 -13.93 11.33
CA THR A 112 -18.15 -14.49 12.70
C THR A 112 -18.15 -16.02 12.74
N ARG A 113 -18.58 -16.70 11.66
CA ARG A 113 -18.67 -18.17 11.61
C ARG A 113 -17.36 -18.89 11.28
N THR A 114 -16.19 -18.29 11.54
CA THR A 114 -14.90 -18.97 11.38
C THR A 114 -14.52 -19.77 12.62
N SER A 115 -13.54 -20.68 12.50
CA SER A 115 -13.00 -21.44 13.64
C SER A 115 -12.36 -20.57 14.73
N THR A 116 -11.95 -19.34 14.41
CA THR A 116 -11.39 -18.36 15.35
C THR A 116 -12.44 -17.35 15.83
N GLY A 117 -13.71 -17.50 15.44
CA GLY A 117 -14.81 -16.62 15.80
C GLY A 117 -14.89 -15.32 15.00
N THR A 118 -13.88 -15.02 14.16
CA THR A 118 -13.89 -13.85 13.28
C THR A 118 -12.94 -13.97 12.08
N THR A 119 -13.18 -13.18 11.03
CA THR A 119 -12.25 -12.89 9.92
C THR A 119 -11.42 -11.62 10.12
N VAL A 120 -11.45 -11.04 11.33
CA VAL A 120 -10.67 -9.85 11.69
C VAL A 120 -9.84 -10.13 12.96
N PRO A 121 -8.57 -10.55 12.84
CA PRO A 121 -7.88 -10.82 11.58
C PRO A 121 -8.29 -12.16 10.95
N ASP A 122 -8.05 -12.31 9.65
CA ASP A 122 -8.40 -13.49 8.89
C ASP A 122 -7.45 -14.65 9.26
N PRO A 123 -7.98 -15.77 9.79
CA PRO A 123 -7.17 -16.89 10.25
C PRO A 123 -6.39 -17.58 9.12
N CYS A 124 -6.78 -17.43 7.86
CA CYS A 124 -6.01 -17.98 6.74
C CYS A 124 -4.64 -17.32 6.60
N TYR A 125 -4.58 -16.02 6.86
CA TYR A 125 -3.39 -15.19 6.69
C TYR A 125 -2.64 -14.98 8.00
N GLY A 126 -2.91 -15.77 9.04
CA GLY A 126 -2.12 -15.76 10.27
C GLY A 126 -2.06 -14.40 10.97
N GLY A 127 -3.11 -13.57 10.87
CA GLY A 127 -3.12 -12.25 11.47
C GLY A 127 -2.75 -11.09 10.52
N TRP A 128 -2.16 -11.38 9.36
CA TRP A 128 -1.57 -10.36 8.49
C TRP A 128 -2.58 -9.59 7.63
N ALA A 129 -3.78 -10.13 7.43
CA ALA A 129 -4.86 -9.47 6.73
C ALA A 129 -6.18 -9.70 7.46
N SER A 130 -7.12 -8.79 7.26
CA SER A 130 -8.49 -8.87 7.77
C SER A 130 -9.46 -8.91 6.60
N PHE A 131 -10.46 -9.79 6.65
CA PHE A 131 -11.47 -9.92 5.60
C PHE A 131 -12.84 -9.48 6.07
N TYR A 132 -13.56 -8.81 5.18
CA TYR A 132 -14.93 -8.36 5.35
C TYR A 132 -15.73 -8.71 4.10
N ALA A 133 -17.02 -9.01 4.24
CA ALA A 133 -17.92 -9.30 3.12
C ALA A 133 -19.12 -8.35 3.09
N THR A 134 -19.86 -8.33 1.98
CA THR A 134 -21.11 -7.58 1.87
C THR A 134 -22.17 -8.09 2.85
N ASP A 135 -22.27 -9.42 2.96
CA ASP A 135 -23.22 -10.12 3.82
C ASP A 135 -22.65 -11.47 4.28
N GLU A 136 -22.89 -11.80 5.54
CA GLU A 136 -22.32 -13.01 6.14
C GLU A 136 -23.00 -14.29 5.63
N ASP A 137 -24.33 -14.32 5.58
CA ASP A 137 -25.06 -15.51 5.13
C ASP A 137 -24.76 -15.79 3.66
N THR A 138 -24.84 -14.77 2.83
CA THR A 138 -24.54 -14.87 1.39
C THR A 138 -23.11 -15.33 1.14
N PHE A 139 -22.14 -14.87 1.96
CA PHE A 139 -20.75 -15.33 1.85
C PHE A 139 -20.61 -16.81 2.17
N TRP A 140 -21.15 -17.28 3.29
CA TRP A 140 -21.03 -18.67 3.71
C TRP A 140 -21.85 -19.63 2.85
N GLU A 141 -22.92 -19.18 2.19
CA GLU A 141 -23.62 -19.98 1.17
C GLU A 141 -22.73 -20.29 -0.04
N ARG A 142 -21.91 -19.33 -0.47
CA ARG A 142 -21.02 -19.50 -1.64
C ARG A 142 -19.67 -20.11 -1.29
N TYR A 143 -19.20 -19.85 -0.08
CA TYR A 143 -17.90 -20.26 0.42
C TYR A 143 -18.05 -20.95 1.77
N PRO A 144 -18.51 -22.22 1.82
CA PRO A 144 -18.89 -22.87 3.07
C PRO A 144 -17.81 -22.82 4.14
N ALA A 145 -18.20 -22.45 5.37
CA ALA A 145 -17.26 -22.27 6.48
C ALA A 145 -16.45 -23.53 6.77
N GLU A 146 -16.98 -24.73 6.53
CA GLU A 146 -16.24 -25.99 6.73
C GLU A 146 -15.07 -26.17 5.74
N SER A 147 -15.13 -25.51 4.58
CA SER A 147 -14.09 -25.54 3.54
C SER A 147 -12.99 -24.50 3.75
N PHE A 148 -13.30 -23.41 4.44
CA PHE A 148 -12.43 -22.25 4.62
C PHE A 148 -11.09 -22.57 5.34
N PRO A 149 -11.07 -23.27 6.50
CA PRO A 149 -9.80 -23.54 7.18
C PRO A 149 -9.07 -24.80 6.70
N LYS A 150 -9.77 -25.77 6.08
CA LYS A 150 -9.18 -27.07 5.73
C LYS A 150 -8.55 -27.11 4.34
N THR A 151 -9.17 -26.42 3.38
CA THR A 151 -8.75 -26.51 1.99
C THR A 151 -8.01 -25.23 1.61
N TRP A 152 -8.58 -24.06 1.90
CA TRP A 152 -8.04 -22.81 1.34
C TRP A 152 -6.86 -22.25 2.13
N CYS A 153 -6.95 -22.19 3.46
CA CYS A 153 -5.85 -21.63 4.25
C CYS A 153 -4.54 -22.43 4.11
N PRO A 154 -4.51 -23.77 4.25
CA PRO A 154 -3.26 -24.53 4.23
C PRO A 154 -2.61 -24.59 2.84
N GLU A 155 -3.42 -24.74 1.78
CA GLU A 155 -2.93 -24.76 0.39
C GLU A 155 -2.30 -23.43 0.02
N TRP A 156 -2.92 -22.30 0.39
CA TRP A 156 -2.35 -20.98 0.14
C TRP A 156 -1.03 -20.76 0.89
N ARG A 157 -0.97 -21.12 2.19
CA ARG A 157 0.26 -21.02 2.99
C ARG A 157 1.42 -21.82 2.40
N ALA A 158 1.12 -23.01 1.88
CA ALA A 158 2.11 -23.85 1.22
C ALA A 158 2.57 -23.28 -0.13
N ALA A 159 1.67 -22.65 -0.89
CA ALA A 159 1.97 -22.06 -2.20
C ALA A 159 2.81 -20.77 -2.10
N VAL A 160 2.74 -20.04 -0.98
CA VAL A 160 3.37 -18.72 -0.84
C VAL A 160 4.15 -18.59 0.49
N PRO A 161 5.16 -19.45 0.75
CA PRO A 161 5.82 -19.52 2.05
C PRO A 161 6.61 -18.23 2.39
N ASN A 162 7.04 -17.47 1.39
CA ASN A 162 7.75 -16.19 1.56
C ASN A 162 6.88 -15.09 2.17
N CYS A 163 5.56 -15.22 2.12
CA CYS A 163 4.62 -14.24 2.71
C CYS A 163 4.47 -14.37 4.22
N PHE A 164 5.03 -15.41 4.81
CA PHE A 164 4.95 -15.69 6.25
C PHE A 164 6.31 -15.81 6.93
N SER A 165 7.38 -15.86 6.14
CA SER A 165 8.75 -16.03 6.64
C SER A 165 9.45 -14.72 6.99
N ALA A 166 8.76 -13.58 6.88
CA ALA A 166 9.22 -12.33 7.46
C ALA A 166 8.59 -12.14 8.84
N GLY A 167 9.31 -12.54 9.88
CA GLY A 167 9.20 -11.81 11.14
C GLY A 167 9.43 -10.32 10.82
N SER A 168 8.53 -9.46 11.30
CA SER A 168 8.59 -7.99 11.16
C SER A 168 8.29 -7.45 9.76
N ILE A 169 7.02 -7.08 9.52
CA ILE A 169 6.79 -5.73 9.02
C ILE A 169 6.59 -4.86 10.28
N ASN A 170 7.67 -4.17 10.67
CA ASN A 170 7.81 -3.32 11.86
C ASN A 170 7.58 -3.95 13.25
N GLY A 171 8.37 -4.98 13.61
CA GLY A 171 8.78 -5.21 15.00
C GLY A 171 7.70 -5.46 16.06
N THR A 172 6.45 -5.67 15.68
CA THR A 172 5.37 -5.96 16.63
C THR A 172 4.83 -7.34 16.33
N GLN A 173 5.41 -8.31 17.01
CA GLN A 173 4.89 -9.66 17.10
C GLN A 173 3.52 -9.58 17.78
N LEU A 174 2.45 -9.86 17.04
CA LEU A 174 1.16 -10.16 17.66
C LEU A 174 1.29 -11.54 18.31
N VAL A 175 1.32 -11.52 19.64
CA VAL A 175 1.26 -12.69 20.54
C VAL A 175 -0.12 -13.34 20.44
#